data_AF-A0A246FG87-F1
#
_entry.id   AF-A0A246FG87-F1
#
_cell.length_a   1.000
_cell.length_b   1.000
_cell.length_c   1.000
_cell.angle_alpha   90.00
_cell.angle_beta   90.00
_cell.angle_gamma   90.00
#
_symmetry.space_group_name_H-M   'P 1'
#
loop_
_entity.id
_entity.type
_entity.pdbx_description
1 polymer ?
#
loop_
_entity_poly.entity_id
_entity_poly.type
_entity_poly.pdbx_seq_one_letter_code
_entity_poly.pdbx_strand_id
1 'polypeptide(L)' 'MKSHVTGTPVLGELRHALTALIIGNPLLSPQEQLLANQQVHECEDAGRLALWLANMMTASGKCQRTSSSLTD' A
#
# COMPACT_ATOMS: atom_id res chain seq x y z
N MET A 1 3.29 -36.34 -4.38
CA MET A 1 3.78 -34.95 -4.23
C MET A 1 2.56 -34.04 -4.26
N LYS A 2 2.23 -33.35 -3.17
CA LYS A 2 1.08 -32.44 -3.08
C LYS A 2 1.64 -31.02 -3.04
N SER A 3 1.56 -30.31 -4.17
CA SER A 3 2.00 -28.92 -4.30
C SER A 3 0.78 -28.02 -4.48
N HIS A 4 -0.01 -27.84 -3.42
CA HIS A 4 -1.03 -26.79 -3.40
C HIS A 4 -0.48 -25.60 -2.61
N VAL A 5 0.38 -24.84 -3.29
CA VAL A 5 0.87 -23.54 -2.83
C VAL A 5 0.03 -22.48 -3.53
N THR A 6 -1.22 -22.32 -3.08
CA THR A 6 -2.16 -21.32 -3.61
C THR A 6 -2.22 -20.05 -2.73
N GLY A 7 -1.36 -19.95 -1.71
CA GLY A 7 -1.28 -18.80 -0.80
C GLY A 7 -0.13 -17.82 -1.09
N THR A 8 0.96 -18.28 -1.70
CA THR A 8 2.13 -17.43 -1.99
C THR A 8 1.98 -16.46 -3.17
N PRO A 9 1.23 -16.74 -4.27
CA PRO A 9 1.17 -15.77 -5.37
C PRO A 9 0.45 -14.49 -4.96
N VAL A 10 -0.67 -14.65 -4.23
CA VAL A 10 -1.48 -13.52 -3.73
C VAL A 10 -0.68 -12.66 -2.74
N LEU A 11 0.10 -13.28 -1.86
CA LEU A 11 0.92 -12.55 -0.90
C LEU A 11 2.02 -11.73 -1.61
N GLY A 12 2.66 -12.30 -2.64
CA GLY A 12 3.66 -11.61 -3.43
C GLY A 12 3.09 -10.40 -4.18
N GLU A 13 1.91 -10.55 -4.79
CA GLU A 13 1.21 -9.48 -5.49
C GLU A 13 0.82 -8.32 -4.56
N LEU A 14 0.29 -8.64 -3.37
CA LEU A 14 -0.08 -7.62 -2.38
C LEU A 14 1.13 -6.84 -1.86
N ARG A 15 2.25 -7.54 -1.63
CA ARG A 15 3.51 -6.89 -1.24
C ARG A 15 3.98 -5.94 -2.34
N HIS A 16 4.00 -6.41 -3.58
CA HIS A 16 4.40 -5.59 -4.72
C HIS A 16 3.54 -4.32 -4.87
N ALA A 17 2.21 -4.47 -4.79
CA ALA A 17 1.27 -3.36 -4.90
C ALA A 17 1.48 -2.31 -3.78
N LEU A 18 1.66 -2.75 -2.53
CA LEU A 18 1.94 -1.84 -1.42
C LEU A 18 3.29 -1.15 -1.55
N THR A 19 4.35 -1.89 -1.89
CA THR A 19 5.69 -1.31 -2.10
C THR A 19 5.66 -0.24 -3.19
N ALA A 20 4.91 -0.45 -4.28
CA ALA A 20 4.74 0.54 -5.34
C ALA A 20 4.04 1.83 -4.87
N LEU A 21 3.15 1.75 -3.87
CA LEU A 21 2.49 2.92 -3.28
C LEU A 21 3.31 3.60 -2.18
N ILE A 22 4.31 2.92 -1.62
CA ILE A 22 5.19 3.43 -0.56
C ILE A 22 6.41 4.14 -1.17
N ILE A 23 7.06 3.51 -2.15
CA ILE A 23 8.29 4.03 -2.76
C ILE A 23 8.00 5.33 -3.51
N GLY A 24 8.70 6.39 -3.14
CA GLY A 24 8.55 7.69 -3.80
C GLY A 24 7.25 8.41 -3.45
N ASN A 25 6.51 7.94 -2.44
CA ASN A 25 5.31 8.63 -1.97
C ASN A 25 5.70 9.93 -1.24
N PRO A 26 5.34 11.11 -1.76
CA PRO A 26 5.73 12.39 -1.17
C PRO A 26 5.04 12.66 0.18
N LEU A 27 4.02 11.89 0.54
CA LEU A 27 3.31 12.02 1.82
C LEU A 27 4.02 11.28 2.95
N LEU A 28 5.01 10.43 2.64
CA LEU A 28 5.77 9.68 3.63
C LEU A 28 7.19 10.24 3.70
N SER A 29 7.68 10.51 4.91
CA SER A 29 9.09 10.80 5.13
C SER A 29 9.96 9.58 4.77
N PRO A 30 11.27 9.76 4.50
CA PRO A 30 12.16 8.64 4.20
C PRO A 30 12.17 7.54 5.27
N GLN A 31 12.05 7.92 6.54
CA GLN A 31 11.97 6.96 7.65
C GLN A 31 10.65 6.19 7.63
N GLU A 32 9.52 6.86 7.40
CA GLU A 32 8.21 6.21 7.27
C GLU A 32 8.16 5.27 6.07
N GLN A 33 8.78 5.65 4.94
CA GLN A 33 8.88 4.78 3.77
C GLN A 33 9.68 3.51 4.08
N LEU A 34 10.80 3.62 4.80
CA LEU A 34 11.61 2.47 5.19
C LEU A 34 10.84 1.52 6.11
N LEU A 35 10.19 2.07 7.15
CA LEU A 35 9.39 1.29 8.10
C LEU A 35 8.21 0.61 7.43
N ALA A 36 7.47 1.33 6.57
CA ALA A 36 6.36 0.77 5.82
C ALA A 36 6.84 -0.36 4.89
N ASN A 37 7.95 -0.16 4.19
CA ASN A 37 8.53 -1.20 3.32
C ASN A 37 8.93 -2.44 4.13
N GLN A 38 9.61 -2.26 5.26
CA GLN A 38 9.95 -3.38 6.16
C GLN A 38 8.70 -4.13 6.62
N GLN A 39 7.65 -3.41 7.02
CA GLN A 39 6.41 -4.02 7.49
C GLN A 39 5.65 -4.79 6.40
N VAL A 40 5.70 -4.34 5.14
CA VAL A 40 5.16 -5.09 3.99
C VAL A 40 5.88 -6.43 3.84
N HIS A 41 7.21 -6.43 3.94
CA HIS A 41 8.02 -7.64 3.76
C HIS A 41 7.92 -8.63 4.93
N GLU A 42 7.80 -8.14 6.16
CA GLU A 42 7.64 -8.97 7.36
C GLU A 42 6.23 -9.54 7.54
N CYS A 43 5.21 -8.91 6.93
CA CYS A 43 3.83 -9.37 7.07
C CYS A 43 3.54 -10.59 6.19
N GLU A 44 3.17 -11.71 6.82
CA GLU A 44 2.80 -12.98 6.14
C GLU A 44 1.28 -13.15 5.96
N ASP A 45 0.48 -12.21 6.49
CA ASP A 45 -0.97 -12.24 6.43
C ASP A 45 -1.50 -11.45 5.23
N ALA A 46 -1.95 -12.18 4.21
CA ALA A 46 -2.52 -11.59 3.00
C ALA A 46 -3.77 -10.74 3.27
N GLY A 47 -4.59 -11.06 4.28
CA GLY A 47 -5.76 -10.27 4.64
C GLY A 47 -5.38 -8.91 5.21
N ARG A 48 -4.34 -8.87 6.05
CA ARG A 48 -3.80 -7.61 6.59
C ARG A 48 -3.18 -6.74 5.50
N LEU A 49 -2.42 -7.32 4.58
CA LEU A 49 -1.86 -6.59 3.44
C LEU A 49 -2.96 -6.07 2.51
N ALA A 50 -4.00 -6.86 2.23
CA ALA A 50 -5.14 -6.43 1.41
C ALA A 50 -5.91 -5.26 2.05
N LEU A 51 -6.17 -5.33 3.37
CA LEU A 51 -6.82 -4.25 4.10
C LEU A 51 -5.98 -2.97 4.09
N TRP A 52 -4.66 -3.10 4.28
CA TRP A 52 -3.76 -1.96 4.21
C TRP A 52 -3.75 -1.32 2.82
N LEU A 53 -3.68 -2.14 1.76
CA LEU A 53 -3.75 -1.66 0.38
C LEU A 53 -5.06 -0.90 0.12
N ALA A 54 -6.20 -1.45 0.55
CA ALA A 54 -7.50 -0.79 0.43
C ALA A 54 -7.56 0.57 1.17
N ASN A 55 -6.99 0.63 2.38
CA ASN A 55 -6.91 1.87 3.16
C ASN A 55 -6.04 2.93 2.47
N MET A 56 -4.88 2.53 1.93
CA MET A 56 -3.98 3.44 1.19
C MET A 56 -4.63 3.99 -0.08
N MET A 57 -5.32 3.14 -0.85
CA MET A 57 -6.05 3.59 -2.04
C MET A 57 -7.21 4.53 -1.70
N THR A 58 -7.93 4.25 -0.61
CA THR A 58 -9.03 5.11 -0.14
C THR A 58 -8.53 6.45 0.40
N ALA A 59 -7.37 6.45 1.07
CA ALA A 59 -6.73 7.68 1.54
C ALA A 59 -6.21 8.54 0.38
N SER A 60 -5.63 7.92 -0.66
CA SER A 60 -5.19 8.60 -1.88
C SER A 60 -6.36 9.21 -2.67
N GLY A 61 -7.50 8.52 -2.74
CA GLY A 61 -8.71 9.00 -3.43
C GLY A 61 -9.41 10.20 -2.77
N LYS A 62 -9.15 10.47 -1.50
CA LYS A 62 -9.74 11.62 -0.77
C LYS A 62 -9.09 12.96 -1.10
N CYS A 63 -8.03 12.99 -1.91
CA CYS A 63 -7.42 14.23 -2.41
C CYS A 63 -7.98 14.63 -3.79
N GLN A 64 -9.29 14.47 -4.02
CA GLN A 64 -9.95 15.14 -5.14
C GLN A 64 -10.37 16.56 -4.72
N ARG A 65 -9.49 17.52 -5.03
CA ARG A 65 -9.77 18.91 -5.40
C ARG A 65 -11.05 19.53 -4.82
N THR A 66 -10.91 20.24 -3.72
CA THR A 66 -11.70 21.47 -3.48
C THR A 66 -10.75 22.67 -3.43
N SER A 67 -9.95 22.85 -4.48
CA SER A 67 -9.42 24.17 -4.82
C SER A 67 -10.37 24.80 -5.84
N SER A 68 -11.60 25.07 -5.41
CA SER A 68 -12.40 26.11 -6.03
C SER A 68 -11.91 27.43 -5.44
N SER A 69 -10.82 27.95 -6.01
CA SER A 69 -10.40 29.33 -5.79
C SER A 69 -10.90 30.15 -6.97
N LEU A 70 -11.82 31.07 -6.70
CA LEU A 70 -12.02 32.34 -7.39
C LEU A 70 -12.86 33.19 -6.40
N THR A 71 -12.27 33.94 -5.48
CA THR A 71 -11.81 35.36 -5.57
C THR A 71 -12.84 36.34 -6.11
N ASP A 72 -13.21 37.26 -5.21
CA ASP A 72 -13.89 38.56 -5.33
C ASP A 72 -15.36 38.58 -5.83
#